data_AF-A0A5D3DSH0-F1
#
_entry.id   AF-A0A5D3DSH0-F1
#
_cell.length_a   1.000
_cell.length_b   1.000
_cell.length_c   1.000
_cell.angle_alpha   90.00
_cell.angle_beta   90.00
_cell.angle_gamma   90.00
#
_symmetry.space_group_name_H-M   'P 1'
#
loop_
_entity.id
_entity.type
_entity.pdbx_description
1 polymer ?
#
loop_
_entity_poly.entity_id
_entity_poly.type
_entity_poly.pdbx_seq_one_letter_code
_entity_poly.pdbx_strand_id
1 'polypeptide(L)'
;MTVEQYDAEFDMLSRFAPEMIAIEAARADKFVRGLRLDIQGLVQAFRPAIHADALRLAMDLSLQCHSETSDQVVSFAVSSRSLLRQGKLPEGSRCVPLEGSRCVPLVGSTI
;
A
#
# COMPACT_ATOMS: atom_id res chain seq x y z
N MET A 1 23.12 -12.48 -16.21
CA MET A 1 22.29 -12.41 -14.99
C MET A 1 21.18 -11.41 -15.27
N THR A 2 19.93 -11.86 -15.34
CA THR A 2 18.78 -10.95 -15.50
C THR A 2 18.30 -10.48 -14.11
N VAL A 3 17.58 -9.36 -14.05
CA VAL A 3 17.07 -8.81 -12.78
C VAL A 3 16.16 -9.82 -12.07
N GLU A 4 15.38 -10.62 -12.82
CA GLU A 4 14.55 -11.66 -12.23
C GLU A 4 15.36 -12.83 -11.63
N GLN A 5 16.49 -13.19 -12.24
CA GLN A 5 17.37 -14.22 -11.70
C GLN A 5 18.04 -13.76 -10.40
N TYR A 6 18.45 -12.49 -10.35
CA TYR A 6 18.98 -11.89 -9.13
C TYR A 6 17.94 -11.86 -8.00
N ASP A 7 16.70 -11.48 -8.29
CA ASP A 7 15.61 -11.47 -7.32
C ASP A 7 15.34 -12.86 -6.72
N ALA A 8 15.32 -13.89 -7.56
CA ALA A 8 15.14 -15.28 -7.11
C ALA A 8 16.31 -15.81 -6.26
N GLU A 9 17.56 -15.49 -6.63
CA GLU A 9 18.74 -15.85 -5.82
C GLU A 9 18.75 -15.08 -4.49
N PHE A 10 18.39 -13.79 -4.51
CA PHE A 10 18.30 -12.98 -3.30
C PHE A 10 17.21 -13.49 -2.36
N ASP A 11 16.01 -13.82 -2.85
CA ASP A 11 14.95 -14.44 -2.04
C ASP A 11 15.44 -15.75 -1.40
N MET A 12 16.10 -16.61 -2.19
CA MET A 12 16.65 -17.87 -1.70
C MET A 12 17.70 -17.65 -0.61
N LEU A 13 18.58 -16.67 -0.78
CA LEU A 13 19.64 -16.33 0.18
C LEU A 13 19.10 -15.62 1.43
N SER A 14 18.05 -14.82 1.29
CA SER A 14 17.44 -14.07 2.39
C SER A 14 16.87 -14.99 3.49
N ARG A 15 16.51 -16.24 3.12
CA ARG A 15 16.04 -17.28 4.05
C ARG A 15 17.09 -17.70 5.08
N PHE A 16 18.38 -17.41 4.84
CA PHE A 16 19.46 -17.72 5.77
C PHE A 16 19.75 -16.59 6.77
N ALA A 17 19.14 -15.41 6.60
CA ALA A 17 19.19 -14.33 7.59
C ALA A 17 17.81 -13.70 7.85
N PRO A 18 16.80 -14.49 8.29
CA PRO A 18 15.48 -13.95 8.61
C PRO A 18 15.53 -12.86 9.68
N GLU A 19 16.49 -12.93 10.61
CA GLU A 19 16.70 -11.93 11.66
C GLU A 19 17.01 -10.56 11.06
N MET A 20 17.75 -10.50 9.96
CA MET A 20 18.06 -9.23 9.29
C MET A 20 16.80 -8.59 8.71
N ILE A 21 15.91 -9.39 8.10
CA ILE A 21 14.62 -8.92 7.57
C ILE A 21 13.70 -8.49 8.73
N ALA A 22 13.67 -9.26 9.82
CA ALA A 22 12.89 -8.92 11.00
C ALA A 22 13.38 -7.62 11.67
N ILE A 23 14.69 -7.39 11.72
CA ILE A 23 15.30 -6.16 12.23
C ILE A 23 14.95 -4.97 11.33
N GLU A 24 15.03 -5.13 10.01
CA GLU A 24 14.66 -4.06 9.07
C GLU A 24 13.16 -3.74 9.09
N ALA A 25 12.30 -4.75 9.24
CA ALA A 25 10.86 -4.55 9.44
C ALA A 25 10.57 -3.81 10.76
N ALA A 26 11.24 -4.20 11.85
CA ALA A 26 11.13 -3.51 13.14
C ALA A 26 11.67 -2.07 13.07
N ARG A 27 12.72 -1.83 12.27
CA ARG A 27 13.28 -0.50 12.01
C ARG A 27 12.31 0.35 11.19
N ALA A 28 11.67 -0.23 10.18
CA ALA A 28 10.63 0.42 9.39
C ALA A 28 9.43 0.81 10.28
N ASP A 29 8.95 -0.11 11.12
CA ASP A 29 7.84 0.16 12.05
C ASP A 29 8.20 1.30 13.04
N LYS A 30 9.40 1.26 13.64
CA LYS A 30 9.88 2.35 14.50
C LYS A 30 9.92 3.68 13.78
N PHE A 31 10.36 3.69 12.53
CA PHE A 31 10.38 4.90 11.71
C PHE A 31 8.96 5.42 11.47
N VAL A 32 8.03 4.58 11.01
CA VAL A 32 6.63 4.95 10.77
C VAL A 32 5.98 5.49 12.05
N ARG A 33 6.24 4.86 13.21
CA ARG A 33 5.76 5.32 14.52
C ARG A 33 6.29 6.70 14.92
N GLY A 34 7.44 7.12 14.38
CA GLY A 34 8.04 8.44 14.63
C GLY A 34 7.58 9.54 13.66
N LEU A 35 6.79 9.21 12.64
CA LEU A 35 6.25 10.20 11.69
C LEU A 35 5.12 11.03 12.32
N ARG A 36 4.89 12.22 11.74
CA ARG A 36 3.70 13.03 12.03
C ARG A 36 2.42 12.28 11.63
N LEU A 37 1.34 12.46 12.39
CA LEU A 37 0.09 11.70 12.25
C LEU A 37 -0.58 11.83 10.88
N ASP A 38 -0.44 12.98 10.23
CA ASP A 38 -0.97 13.30 8.90
C ASP A 38 -0.36 12.43 7.79
N ILE A 39 0.89 12.00 7.95
CA ILE A 39 1.62 11.16 6.99
C ILE A 39 1.68 9.70 7.46
N GLN A 40 1.74 9.48 8.78
CA GLN A 40 1.90 8.16 9.40
C GLN A 40 0.87 7.15 8.93
N GLY A 41 -0.43 7.49 9.00
CA GLY A 41 -1.49 6.54 8.65
C GLY A 41 -1.43 6.08 7.20
N LEU A 42 -1.00 6.98 6.30
CA LEU A 42 -0.85 6.70 4.90
C LEU A 42 0.36 5.81 4.62
N VAL A 43 1.54 6.12 5.19
CA VAL A 43 2.72 5.26 5.07
C VAL A 43 2.47 3.87 5.66
N GLN A 44 1.76 3.77 6.80
CA GLN A 44 1.44 2.51 7.44
C GLN A 44 0.52 1.62 6.59
N ALA A 45 -0.40 2.22 5.82
CA ALA A 45 -1.28 1.48 4.92
C ALA A 45 -0.53 0.72 3.81
N PHE A 46 0.64 1.22 3.40
CA PHE A 46 1.51 0.55 2.43
C PHE A 46 2.32 -0.62 3.01
N ARG A 47 2.33 -0.80 4.34
CA ARG A 47 3.06 -1.86 5.05
C ARG A 47 4.51 -2.05 4.55
N PRO A 48 5.36 -1.02 4.64
CA PRO A 48 6.76 -1.15 4.23
C PRO A 48 7.47 -2.21 5.10
N ALA A 49 8.08 -3.20 4.43
CA ALA A 49 8.82 -4.27 5.08
C ALA A 49 10.27 -3.87 5.44
N ILE A 50 10.76 -2.78 4.84
CA ILE A 50 12.12 -2.27 5.04
C ILE A 50 12.12 -0.76 5.27
N HIS A 51 13.14 -0.26 5.98
CA HIS A 51 13.23 1.15 6.36
C HIS A 51 13.34 2.08 5.15
N ALA A 52 14.06 1.66 4.10
CA ALA A 52 14.24 2.45 2.88
C ALA A 52 12.91 2.75 2.17
N ASP A 53 12.00 1.79 2.11
CA ASP A 53 10.68 1.95 1.49
C ASP A 53 9.81 2.89 2.33
N ALA A 54 9.83 2.73 3.66
CA ALA A 54 9.12 3.63 4.57
C ALA A 54 9.61 5.08 4.43
N LEU A 55 10.93 5.28 4.30
CA LEU A 55 11.53 6.60 4.09
C LEU A 55 11.09 7.21 2.76
N ARG A 56 11.14 6.44 1.67
CA ARG A 56 10.73 6.90 0.34
C ARG A 56 9.26 7.32 0.32
N LEU A 57 8.36 6.50 0.85
CA LEU A 57 6.94 6.83 0.96
C LEU A 57 6.71 8.09 1.79
N ALA A 58 7.39 8.23 2.94
CA ALA A 58 7.29 9.41 3.76
C ALA A 58 7.78 10.69 3.03
N MET A 59 8.83 10.59 2.22
CA MET A 59 9.32 11.70 1.40
C MET A 59 8.31 12.09 0.31
N ASP A 60 7.78 11.11 -0.43
CA ASP A 60 6.81 11.37 -1.50
C ASP A 60 5.53 12.02 -0.96
N LEU A 61 5.08 11.59 0.23
CA LEU A 61 3.88 12.11 0.89
C LEU A 61 4.11 13.45 1.57
N SER A 62 5.28 13.68 2.18
CA SER A 62 5.60 14.98 2.80
C SER A 62 5.68 16.12 1.78
N LEU A 63 6.12 15.84 0.55
CA LEU A 63 6.05 16.78 -0.56
C LEU A 63 4.59 17.12 -0.95
N GLN A 64 3.67 16.15 -0.84
CA GLN A 64 2.24 16.34 -1.17
C GLN A 64 1.46 17.01 -0.03
N CYS A 65 1.78 16.70 1.23
CA CYS A 65 1.10 17.26 2.40
C CYS A 65 1.42 18.74 2.66
N HIS A 66 2.48 19.29 2.05
CA HIS A 66 2.86 20.70 2.17
C HIS A 66 2.21 21.62 1.12
N SER A 67 1.52 21.07 0.12
CA SER A 67 0.67 21.83 -0.80
C SER A 67 -0.77 21.81 -0.29
N GLU A 68 -1.09 22.66 0.69
CA GLU A 68 -2.47 22.91 1.07
C GLU A 68 -3.25 23.44 -0.14
N THR A 69 -4.00 22.59 -0.82
CA THR A 69 -5.17 23.00 -1.58
C THR A 69 -6.31 22.04 -1.29
N SER A 70 -7.31 22.62 -0.63
CA SER A 70 -8.66 22.11 -0.43
C SER A 70 -9.19 21.53 -1.74
N ASP A 71 -9.32 20.21 -1.82
CA ASP A 71 -10.58 19.54 -2.15
C ASP A 71 -10.44 18.04 -1.89
N GLN A 72 -11.42 17.52 -1.18
CA GLN A 72 -11.57 16.13 -0.77
C GLN A 72 -11.79 15.22 -1.98
N VAL A 73 -10.76 14.93 -2.77
CA VAL A 73 -10.56 13.65 -3.46
C VAL A 73 -9.06 13.61 -3.77
N VAL A 74 -8.23 13.15 -2.83
CA VAL A 74 -6.89 12.71 -3.22
C VAL A 74 -7.13 11.52 -4.13
N SER A 75 -7.08 11.78 -5.44
CA SER A 75 -6.98 10.73 -6.42
C SER A 75 -5.79 9.89 -5.99
N PHE A 76 -6.05 8.69 -5.49
CA PHE A 76 -5.05 7.68 -5.20
C PHE A 76 -4.51 7.17 -6.56
N ALA A 77 -3.93 8.07 -7.32
CA ALA A 77 -3.06 7.81 -8.44
C ALA A 77 -1.63 7.99 -7.94
N VAL A 78 -1.31 7.35 -6.81
CA VAL A 78 0.03 6.78 -6.69
C VAL A 78 0.14 5.89 -7.90
N SER A 79 0.94 6.36 -8.87
CA SER A 79 1.23 5.75 -10.15
C SER A 79 1.09 4.23 -10.08
N SER A 80 -0.11 3.74 -10.39
CA SER A 80 -0.45 2.32 -10.37
C SER A 80 0.16 1.60 -11.58
N ARG A 81 1.27 2.13 -12.11
CA ARG A 81 1.95 1.62 -13.30
C ARG A 81 3.13 0.71 -13.00
N SER A 82 3.57 0.56 -11.73
CA SER A 82 4.70 -0.33 -11.43
C SER A 82 4.43 -1.50 -10.47
N LEU A 83 3.29 -1.59 -9.76
CA LEU A 83 3.08 -2.65 -8.75
C LEU A 83 1.83 -3.51 -8.90
N LEU A 84 1.04 -3.37 -9.98
CA LEU A 84 0.06 -4.40 -10.38
C LEU A 84 0.74 -5.51 -11.22
N ARG A 85 1.87 -6.04 -10.74
CA ARG A 85 2.46 -7.27 -11.28
C ARG A 85 2.70 -8.32 -10.19
N GLN A 86 1.95 -8.24 -9.09
CA GLN A 86 1.83 -9.34 -8.13
C GLN A 86 0.38 -9.45 -7.68
N GLY A 87 -0.29 -10.55 -8.07
CA GLY A 87 -1.62 -10.89 -7.58
C GLY A 87 -2.68 -10.96 -8.69
N LYS A 88 -2.81 -12.14 -9.28
CA LYS A 88 -3.92 -12.60 -10.12
C LYS A 88 -5.27 -12.31 -9.42
N LEU A 89 -6.05 -11.36 -9.94
CA LEU A 89 -7.47 -11.16 -9.57
C LEU A 89 -8.25 -12.43 -9.92
N PRO A 90 -9.13 -12.96 -9.05
CA PRO A 90 -10.08 -13.99 -9.47
C PRO A 90 -11.04 -13.41 -10.52
N GLU A 91 -11.17 -14.11 -11.65
CA GLU A 91 -12.12 -13.80 -12.72
C GLU A 91 -13.55 -13.85 -12.16
N GLY A 92 -14.23 -12.70 -12.08
CA GLY A 92 -15.62 -12.66 -11.65
C GLY A 92 -16.18 -11.36 -11.07
N SER A 93 -15.40 -10.29 -10.95
CA SER A 93 -15.89 -9.03 -10.34
C SER A 93 -16.42 -8.07 -11.40
N ARG A 94 -17.71 -8.16 -11.73
CA ARG A 94 -18.42 -7.11 -12.50
C ARG A 94 -18.80 -5.96 -11.55
N CYS A 95 -18.06 -4.86 -11.60
CA CYS A 95 -18.46 -3.62 -10.94
C CYS A 95 -19.25 -2.77 -11.94
N VAL A 96 -20.56 -2.58 -11.71
CA VAL A 96 -21.39 -1.59 -12.43
C VAL A 96 -21.43 -0.32 -11.58
N PRO A 97 -21.15 0.88 -12.13
CA PRO A 97 -21.28 2.11 -11.37
C PRO A 97 -22.76 2.48 -11.24
N LEU A 98 -23.25 2.57 -10.01
CA LEU A 98 -24.59 3.07 -9.69
C LEU A 98 -24.47 4.56 -9.33
N GLU A 99 -24.85 5.42 -10.28
CA GLU A 99 -25.29 6.77 -9.99
C GLU A 99 -26.61 6.74 -9.21
N GLY A 100 -26.74 7.61 -8.20
CA GLY A 100 -28.04 8.12 -7.79
C GLY A 100 -28.85 7.32 -6.77
N SER A 101 -28.62 7.65 -5.50
CA SER A 101 -29.66 7.86 -4.48
C SER A 101 -30.41 6.67 -3.83
N ARG A 102 -30.23 6.63 -2.50
CA ARG A 102 -31.08 6.10 -1.42
C ARG A 102 -31.04 4.58 -1.15
N CYS A 103 -30.36 4.23 -0.06
CA CYS A 103 -30.46 2.93 0.60
C CYS A 103 -31.91 2.69 1.07
N VAL A 104 -32.52 1.61 0.58
CA VAL A 104 -33.68 0.98 1.21
C VAL A 104 -33.39 -0.51 1.29
N PRO A 105 -33.37 -1.14 2.48
CA PRO A 105 -33.27 -2.58 2.56
C PRO A 105 -34.57 -3.17 2.00
N LEU A 106 -34.48 -3.89 0.89
CA LEU A 106 -35.58 -4.71 0.42
C LEU A 106 -35.75 -5.87 1.41
N VAL A 107 -36.88 -5.82 2.12
CA VAL A 107 -37.44 -6.88 2.96
C VAL A 107 -37.50 -8.17 2.14
N GLY A 108 -36.66 -9.13 2.52
CA GLY A 108 -36.73 -10.52 2.09
C GLY A 108 -37.27 -11.39 3.23
N SER A 109 -38.55 -11.23 3.57
CA SER A 109 -39.28 -12.27 4.31
C SER A 109 -40.10 -13.05 3.30
N THR A 110 -39.71 -14.29 3.06
CA THR A 110 -40.59 -15.29 2.45
C THR A 110 -40.41 -16.59 3.24
N ILE A 111 -41.57 -17.19 3.48
CA ILE A 111 -41.94 -18.27 4.40
C ILE A 111 -41.06 -19.51 4.25
#